data_AF-A0AA39IZ41-F1
#
_entry.id   AF-A0AA39IZ41-F1
#
_cell.length_a   1.000
_cell.length_b   1.000
_cell.length_c   1.000
_cell.angle_alpha   90.00
_cell.angle_beta   90.00
_cell.angle_gamma   90.00
#
_symmetry.space_group_name_H-M   'P 1'
#
loop_
_entity.id
_entity.type
_entity.pdbx_description
1 polymer ?
#
loop_
_entity_poly.entity_id
_entity_poly.type
_entity_poly.pdbx_seq_one_letter_code
_entity_poly.pdbx_strand_id
1 'polypeptide(L)' 'MGYHHISDDLKLAAVYLRNRGLDSVPEIINITGISRSELYRIWRQHRNTGTVAKAQPVGRGRPWSLVYEDAQHLLSLA' A
#
# COMPACT_ATOMS: atom_id res chain seq x y z
N MET A 1 -21.44 10.76 2.24
CA MET A 1 -20.64 9.62 2.75
C MET A 1 -19.18 10.03 2.68
N GLY A 2 -18.61 10.42 3.81
CA GLY A 2 -17.27 11.00 3.86
C GLY A 2 -16.21 9.92 3.66
N TYR A 3 -15.26 10.17 2.76
CA TYR A 3 -13.99 9.44 2.73
C TYR A 3 -13.23 9.77 4.02
N HIS A 4 -13.51 9.03 5.11
CA HIS A 4 -12.71 9.13 6.31
C HIS A 4 -11.39 8.41 6.05
N HIS A 5 -10.30 9.16 6.06
CA HIS A 5 -8.97 8.61 5.95
C HIS A 5 -8.71 7.68 7.14
N ILE A 6 -8.68 6.37 6.90
CA ILE A 6 -8.30 5.37 7.90
C ILE A 6 -6.79 5.51 8.14
N SER A 7 -6.39 5.74 9.38
CA SER A 7 -4.97 5.85 9.76
C SER A 7 -4.24 4.52 9.54
N ASP A 8 -2.94 4.62 9.25
CA ASP A 8 -2.12 3.41 9.03
C ASP A 8 -2.00 2.56 10.30
N ASP A 9 -2.03 3.18 11.49
CA ASP A 9 -2.06 2.45 12.77
C ASP A 9 -3.31 1.58 12.91
N LEU A 10 -4.48 2.09 12.53
CA LEU A 10 -5.74 1.34 12.59
C LEU A 10 -5.75 0.19 11.58
N LYS A 11 -5.18 0.40 10.39
CA LYS A 11 -4.97 -0.68 9.40
C LYS A 11 -4.05 -1.77 9.93
N LEU A 12 -2.96 -1.38 10.60
CA LEU A 12 -2.01 -2.31 11.18
C LEU A 12 -2.64 -3.12 12.32
N ALA A 13 -3.41 -2.48 13.20
CA ALA A 13 -4.19 -3.15 14.23
C ALA A 13 -5.16 -4.17 13.63
N ALA A 14 -5.89 -3.81 12.56
CA ALA A 14 -6.79 -4.73 11.87
C ALA A 14 -6.07 -5.96 11.30
N VAL A 15 -4.86 -5.79 10.78
CA VAL A 15 -4.02 -6.90 10.32
C VAL A 15 -3.59 -7.80 11.48
N TYR A 16 -3.21 -7.22 12.62
CA TYR A 16 -2.86 -8.01 13.81
C TYR A 16 -4.05 -8.80 14.35
N LEU A 17 -5.24 -8.19 14.43
CA LEU A 17 -6.49 -8.87 14.79
C LEU A 17 -6.79 -10.04 13.83
N ARG A 18 -6.57 -9.84 12.53
CA ARG A 18 -6.77 -10.91 11.55
C ARG A 18 -5.75 -12.05 11.70
N ASN A 19 -4.49 -11.71 11.96
CA ASN A 19 -3.38 -12.65 12.06
C ASN A 19 -3.39 -13.46 13.36
N ARG A 20 -3.87 -12.90 14.48
CA ARG A 20 -4.04 -13.65 15.74
C ARG A 20 -5.08 -14.77 15.64
N GLY A 21 -6.01 -14.67 14.70
CA GLY A 21 -7.02 -15.71 14.44
C GLY A 21 -8.07 -15.89 15.54
N LEU A 22 -8.14 -14.96 16.50
CA LEU A 22 -9.08 -15.00 17.62
C LEU A 22 -10.43 -14.33 17.29
N ASP A 23 -10.46 -13.46 16.28
CA ASP A 23 -11.67 -12.76 15.85
C ASP A 23 -12.10 -13.22 14.47
N SER A 24 -13.41 -13.31 14.30
CA SER A 24 -14.05 -13.43 12.99
C SER A 24 -13.94 -12.13 12.19
N VAL A 25 -14.03 -12.23 10.86
CA VAL A 25 -14.01 -11.05 9.98
C VAL A 25 -15.11 -10.03 10.34
N PRO A 26 -16.37 -10.43 10.63
CA PRO A 26 -17.40 -9.50 11.08
C PRO A 26 -17.03 -8.75 12.37
N GLU A 27 -16.40 -9.41 13.35
CA GLU A 27 -15.97 -8.76 14.59
C GLU A 27 -14.86 -7.73 14.32
N ILE A 28 -13.87 -8.07 13.49
CA ILE A 28 -12.80 -7.13 13.11
C ILE A 28 -13.38 -5.89 12.42
N ILE A 29 -14.36 -6.07 11.53
CA ILE A 29 -15.05 -4.96 10.85
C ILE A 29 -15.80 -4.09 11.87
N ASN A 30 -16.48 -4.70 12.84
CA ASN A 30 -17.19 -3.95 13.88
C ASN A 30 -16.24 -3.18 14.80
N ILE A 31 -15.08 -3.76 15.15
CA ILE A 31 -14.06 -3.13 16.02
C ILE A 31 -13.39 -1.95 15.31
N THR A 32 -13.01 -2.14 14.04
CA THR A 32 -12.14 -1.19 13.32
C THR A 32 -12.91 -0.21 12.43
N GLY A 33 -14.17 -0.50 12.11
CA GLY A 33 -14.95 0.24 11.12
C GLY A 33 -14.47 0.07 9.68
N ILE A 34 -13.47 -0.79 9.43
CA ILE A 34 -12.90 -1.01 8.10
C ILE A 34 -13.82 -1.94 7.32
N SER A 35 -14.16 -1.58 6.08
CA SER A 35 -14.97 -2.43 5.21
C SER A 35 -14.29 -3.78 4.92
N ARG A 36 -15.09 -4.82 4.67
CA ARG A 36 -14.58 -6.18 4.38
C ARG A 36 -13.56 -6.20 3.24
N SER A 37 -13.85 -5.51 2.14
CA SER A 37 -12.98 -5.46 0.95
C SER A 37 -11.66 -4.77 1.26
N GLU A 38 -11.71 -3.67 2.00
CA GLU A 38 -10.51 -2.93 2.41
C GLU A 38 -9.65 -3.74 3.38
N LEU A 39 -10.26 -4.45 4.34
CA LEU A 39 -9.56 -5.35 5.24
C LEU A 39 -8.75 -6.42 4.47
N TYR A 40 -9.36 -7.08 3.48
CA TYR A 40 -8.63 -8.06 2.65
C TYR A 40 -7.53 -7.42 1.81
N ARG A 41 -7.74 -6.20 1.30
CA ARG A 41 -6.74 -5.46 0.52
C ARG A 41 -5.53 -5.13 1.39
N ILE A 42 -5.75 -4.58 2.58
CA ILE A 42 -4.71 -4.22 3.55
C ILE A 42 -3.97 -5.49 4.00
N TRP A 43 -4.70 -6.56 4.35
CA TRP A 43 -4.10 -7.81 4.78
C TRP A 43 -3.22 -8.45 3.68
N ARG A 44 -3.70 -8.45 2.43
CA ARG A 44 -2.91 -8.91 1.28
C ARG A 44 -1.67 -8.05 1.08
N GLN A 45 -1.81 -6.73 1.13
CA GLN A 45 -0.68 -5.81 0.99
C GLN A 45 0.38 -6.07 2.07
N HIS A 46 -0.02 -6.10 3.34
CA HIS A 46 0.90 -6.37 4.45
C HIS A 46 1.60 -7.73 4.32
N ARG A 47 0.90 -8.78 3.87
CA ARG A 47 1.54 -10.09 3.60
C ARG A 47 2.60 -10.03 2.50
N ASN A 48 2.43 -9.15 1.52
CA ASN A 48 3.35 -9.03 0.38
C ASN A 48 4.52 -8.08 0.65
N THR A 49 4.29 -6.98 1.39
CA THR A 49 5.24 -5.88 1.53
C THR A 49 5.71 -5.64 2.96
N GLY A 50 5.09 -6.27 3.95
CA GLY A 50 5.33 -6.00 5.38
C GLY A 50 4.79 -4.66 5.87
N THR A 51 4.06 -3.90 5.03
CA THR A 51 3.53 -2.58 5.39
C THR A 51 2.10 -2.37 4.93
N VAL A 52 1.32 -1.70 5.77
CA VAL A 52 -0.04 -1.20 5.44
C VAL A 52 -0.03 0.20 4.85
N ALA A 53 1.09 0.92 4.99
CA ALA A 53 1.24 2.27 4.48
C ALA A 53 1.24 2.28 2.96
N LYS A 54 0.69 3.35 2.38
CA LYS A 54 0.70 3.52 0.93
C LYS A 54 2.15 3.70 0.47
N ALA A 55 2.55 2.96 -0.56
CA ALA A 55 3.87 3.13 -1.15
C ALA A 55 4.04 4.57 -1.65
N GLN A 56 5.13 5.21 -1.24
CA GLN A 56 5.52 6.50 -1.80
C GLN A 56 5.97 6.26 -3.25
N PRO A 57 5.45 7.02 -4.23
CA PRO A 57 5.92 6.89 -5.60
C PRO A 57 7.40 7.28 -5.67
N VAL A 58 8.25 6.33 -6.06
CA VAL A 58 9.67 6.58 -6.32
C VAL A 58 9.80 7.19 -7.71
N GLY A 59 10.06 8.50 -7.75
CA GLY A 59 10.11 9.27 -8.99
C GLY A 59 8.71 9.61 -9.54
N ARG A 60 8.58 10.80 -10.13
CA ARG A 60 7.38 11.16 -10.90
C ARG A 60 7.62 10.78 -12.36
N GLY A 61 6.61 10.18 -12.99
CA GLY A 61 6.67 9.74 -14.38
C GLY A 61 6.92 8.23 -14.51
N ARG A 62 6.45 7.65 -15.62
CA ARG A 62 6.83 6.29 -16.01
C ARG A 62 8.29 6.37 -16.46
N PRO A 63 9.22 5.54 -15.98
CA PRO A 63 10.52 5.42 -16.61
C PRO A 63 10.32 4.99 -18.06
N TRP A 64 10.71 5.82 -19.01
CA TRP A 64 10.84 5.40 -20.40
C TRP A 64 12.25 4.84 -20.56
N SER A 65 12.38 3.73 -21.28
CA SER A 65 13.68 3.23 -21.70
C SER A 65 14.32 4.27 -22.62
N LEU A 66 15.25 5.06 -22.10
CA LEU A 66 16.15 5.86 -22.92
C LEU A 66 17.25 4.92 -23.43
N VAL A 67 17.48 4.93 -24.74
CA VAL A 67 18.58 4.16 -25.32
C VAL A 67 19.88 4.71 -24.72
N TYR A 68 20.71 3.83 -24.18
CA TYR A 68 21.96 4.23 -23.51
C TYR A 68 22.84 5.11 -24.41
N GLU A 69 22.85 4.81 -25.71
CA GLU A 69 23.57 5.57 -26.74
C GLU A 69 23.07 7.01 -26.86
N ASP A 70 21.75 7.24 -26.82
CA ASP A 70 21.18 8.59 -26.84
C ASP A 70 21.58 9.39 -25.60
N ALA A 71 21.59 8.75 -24.42
CA ALA A 71 22.02 9.38 -23.18
C ALA A 71 23.52 9.77 -23.24
N GLN A 72 24.37 8.88 -23.74
CA GLN A 72 25.80 9.14 -23.93
C GLN A 72 26.04 10.24 -24.96
N HIS A 73 25.30 10.24 -26.06
CA HIS A 73 25.39 11.29 -27.08
C HIS A 73 25.02 12.66 -26.51
N LEU A 74 23.91 12.77 -25.77
CA LEU A 74 23.51 14.02 -25.11
C LEU A 74 24.55 14.50 -24.09
N LEU A 75 25.15 13.59 -23.31
CA LEU A 75 26.22 13.94 -22.38
C LEU A 75 27.49 14.42 -23.09
N SER A 76 27.79 13.91 -24.29
CA SER A 76 28.95 14.32 -25.09
C SER A 76 28.82 15.72 -25.71
N LEU A 77 27.60 16.26 -25.78
CA LEU A 77 27.31 17.60 -26.32
C LEU A 77 27.31 18.71 -25.26
N ALA A 78 27.42 18.36 -23.98
CA ALA A 78 27.46 19.28 -22.84
C ALA A 78 28.90 19.67 -22.46
#